data_AF-A0A059C4I8-F1
#
_entry.id   AF-A0A059C4I8-F1
#
_cell.length_a   1.000
_cell.length_b   1.000
_cell.length_c   1.000
_cell.angle_alpha   90.00
_cell.angle_beta   90.00
_cell.angle_gamma   90.00
#
_symmetry.space_group_name_H-M   'P 1'
#
loop_
_entity.id
_entity.type
_entity.pdbx_description
1 polymer ?
#
loop_
_entity_poly.entity_id
_entity_poly.type
_entity_poly.pdbx_seq_one_letter_code
_entity_poly.pdbx_strand_id
1 'polypeptide(L)'
;MLKREAPRKRNIMRKSVILTVFALVLISGLVDLSKGDPYFCRKEKTYDGACSKDGSYQCALKFLNDLGARAMPQKCICIPKASQQLCNCLVVCRDNVPAKPNA
;
A
#
# COMPACT_ATOMS: atom_id res chain seq x y z
N MET A 1 42.00 29.60 41.54
CA MET A 1 41.21 28.38 41.23
C MET A 1 40.16 28.73 40.18
N LEU A 2 40.11 28.01 39.05
CA LEU A 2 38.90 27.80 38.22
C LEU A 2 39.25 26.83 37.08
N LYS A 3 38.88 25.55 37.28
CA LYS A 3 39.05 24.46 36.32
C LYS A 3 37.80 24.44 35.42
N ARG A 4 37.93 24.81 34.14
CA ARG A 4 36.83 24.77 33.17
C ARG A 4 36.58 23.33 32.72
N GLU A 5 35.33 22.87 32.87
CA GLU A 5 34.87 21.55 32.47
C GLU A 5 34.70 21.39 30.95
N ALA A 6 34.88 20.15 30.49
CA ALA A 6 35.10 19.75 29.11
C ALA A 6 33.82 19.65 28.25
N PRO A 7 33.85 20.02 26.95
CA PRO A 7 32.78 19.73 26.01
C PRO A 7 32.99 18.35 25.33
N ARG A 8 32.65 17.24 26.02
CA ARG A 8 32.83 15.86 25.50
C ARG A 8 31.53 15.07 25.23
N LYS A 9 30.35 15.72 25.18
CA LYS A 9 29.06 15.01 24.99
C LYS A 9 28.41 15.12 23.60
N ARG A 10 28.79 16.11 22.78
CA ARG A 10 28.07 16.42 21.53
C ARG A 10 28.35 15.44 20.37
N ASN A 11 29.55 14.86 20.30
CA ASN A 11 29.95 13.96 19.22
C ASN A 11 29.46 12.51 19.38
N ILE A 12 29.16 12.06 20.60
CA ILE A 12 28.71 10.69 20.87
C ILE A 12 27.24 10.51 20.47
N MET A 13 26.39 11.49 20.81
CA MET A 13 24.95 11.46 20.49
C MET A 13 24.71 11.52 18.98
N ARG A 14 25.46 12.33 18.23
CA ARG A 14 25.38 12.40 16.76
C ARG A 14 25.81 11.10 16.09
N LYS A 15 26.89 10.46 16.56
CA LYS A 15 27.35 9.16 16.07
C LYS A 15 26.32 8.06 16.32
N SER A 16 25.68 8.08 17.50
CA SER A 16 24.62 7.14 17.85
C SER A 16 23.39 7.29 16.95
N VAL A 17 22.93 8.52 16.68
CA VAL A 17 21.81 8.76 15.75
C VAL A 17 22.15 8.29 14.33
N ILE A 18 23.34 8.61 13.82
CA ILE A 18 23.76 8.20 12.47
C ILE A 18 23.80 6.68 12.32
N LEU A 19 24.36 5.96 13.31
CA LEU A 19 24.39 4.50 13.33
C LEU A 19 22.97 3.90 13.35
N THR A 20 22.05 4.53 14.10
CA THR A 20 20.66 4.06 14.18
C THR A 20 19.93 4.24 12.85
N VAL A 21 20.11 5.38 12.18
CA VAL A 21 19.52 5.62 10.85
C VAL A 21 20.12 4.66 9.81
N PHE A 22 21.44 4.43 9.84
CA PHE A 22 22.09 3.47 8.95
C PHE A 22 21.55 2.06 9.14
N ALA A 23 21.36 1.62 10.40
CA ALA A 23 20.76 0.33 10.70
C ALA A 23 19.33 0.20 10.15
N LEU A 24 18.49 1.23 10.31
CA LEU A 24 17.12 1.23 9.79
C LEU A 24 17.05 1.16 8.25
N VAL A 25 17.98 1.84 7.55
CA VAL A 25 18.08 1.79 6.08
C VAL A 25 18.47 0.38 5.62
N LEU A 26 19.45 -0.25 6.28
CA LEU A 26 19.88 -1.61 5.95
C LEU A 26 18.78 -2.64 6.20
N ILE A 27 18.03 -2.53 7.30
CA ILE A 27 16.93 -3.44 7.61
C ILE A 27 15.79 -3.29 6.59
N SER A 28 15.51 -2.07 6.12
CA SER A 28 14.44 -1.82 5.14
C SER A 28 14.72 -2.49 3.79
N GLY A 29 15.97 -2.47 3.31
CA GLY A 29 16.34 -3.07 2.02
C GLY A 29 16.25 -4.61 1.97
N LEU A 30 16.34 -5.29 3.10
CA LEU A 30 16.20 -6.76 3.17
C LEU A 30 14.76 -7.23 2.95
N VAL A 31 13.75 -6.38 3.21
CA VAL A 31 12.33 -6.74 3.12
C VAL A 31 11.84 -6.82 1.67
N ASP A 32 12.56 -6.20 0.73
CA ASP A 32 12.18 -6.16 -0.68
C ASP A 32 12.63 -7.40 -1.47
N LEU A 33 13.74 -8.05 -1.09
CA LEU A 33 14.26 -9.21 -1.82
C LEU A 33 13.39 -10.46 -1.76
N SER A 34 12.50 -10.57 -0.77
CA SER A 34 11.74 -11.80 -0.50
C SER A 34 10.30 -11.78 -1.03
N LYS A 35 9.88 -10.72 -1.72
CA LYS A 35 8.52 -10.62 -2.28
C LYS A 35 8.55 -10.96 -3.76
N GLY A 36 8.10 -12.18 -4.11
CA GLY A 36 7.79 -12.51 -5.51
C GLY A 36 6.72 -11.58 -6.09
N ASP A 37 6.51 -11.67 -7.41
CA ASP A 37 5.54 -10.82 -8.10
C ASP A 37 4.12 -10.99 -7.53
N PRO A 38 3.36 -9.91 -7.32
CA PRO A 38 2.01 -10.00 -6.80
C PRO A 38 1.07 -10.70 -7.79
N TYR A 39 0.35 -11.71 -7.32
CA TYR A 39 -0.73 -12.34 -8.08
C TYR A 39 -2.02 -11.50 -7.98
N PHE A 40 -2.64 -11.25 -9.14
CA PHE A 40 -3.82 -10.39 -9.24
C PHE A 40 -5.10 -11.18 -9.53
N CYS A 41 -6.15 -10.91 -8.75
CA CYS A 41 -7.48 -11.51 -8.86
C CYS A 41 -8.49 -10.45 -9.27
N ARG A 42 -9.48 -10.86 -10.06
CA ARG A 42 -10.63 -10.01 -10.36
C ARG A 42 -11.58 -9.96 -9.16
N LYS A 43 -11.87 -8.77 -8.67
CA LYS A 43 -12.81 -8.48 -7.59
C LYS A 43 -13.85 -7.50 -8.06
N GLU A 44 -15.09 -7.77 -7.65
CA GLU A 44 -16.24 -6.92 -7.93
C GLU A 44 -16.82 -6.37 -6.63
N LYS A 45 -17.19 -5.10 -6.64
CA LYS A 45 -17.90 -4.46 -5.53
C LYS A 45 -18.86 -3.40 -6.06
N THR A 46 -20.05 -3.34 -5.50
CA THR A 46 -21.04 -2.30 -5.82
C THR A 46 -20.83 -1.12 -4.86
N TYR A 47 -20.90 0.09 -5.41
CA TYR A 47 -20.85 1.33 -4.64
C TYR A 47 -22.00 2.24 -5.04
N ASP A 48 -22.40 3.13 -4.15
CA ASP A 48 -23.41 4.13 -4.47
C ASP A 48 -22.87 5.20 -5.44
N GLY A 49 -23.80 5.79 -6.19
CA GLY A 49 -23.54 6.79 -7.23
C GLY A 49 -23.33 6.19 -8.62
N ALA A 50 -23.41 7.04 -9.64
CA ALA A 50 -23.24 6.65 -11.03
C ALA A 50 -21.76 6.61 -11.46
N CYS A 51 -21.48 5.89 -12.56
CA CYS A 51 -20.19 5.99 -13.23
C CYS A 51 -20.05 7.37 -13.88
N SER A 52 -18.98 8.08 -13.57
CA SER A 52 -18.58 9.31 -14.25
C SER A 52 -17.65 9.02 -15.44
N LYS A 53 -17.23 10.05 -16.17
CA LYS A 53 -16.22 9.94 -17.23
C LYS A 53 -14.91 9.29 -16.73
N ASP A 54 -14.60 9.48 -15.44
CA ASP A 54 -13.44 8.90 -14.76
C ASP A 54 -13.84 7.75 -13.80
N GLY A 55 -14.94 7.07 -14.08
CA GLY A 55 -15.51 6.02 -13.22
C GLY A 55 -14.49 4.91 -12.87
N SER A 56 -13.62 4.54 -13.81
CA SER A 56 -12.55 3.56 -13.56
C SER A 56 -11.57 4.00 -12.48
N TYR A 57 -11.19 5.28 -12.48
CA TYR A 57 -10.31 5.85 -11.44
C TYR A 57 -11.04 5.97 -10.10
N GLN A 58 -12.31 6.39 -10.12
CA GLN A 58 -13.15 6.41 -8.92
C GLN A 58 -13.29 5.01 -8.31
N CYS A 59 -13.49 3.98 -9.12
CA CYS A 59 -13.48 2.59 -8.67
C CYS A 59 -12.15 2.21 -8.01
N ALA A 60 -11.02 2.57 -8.61
CA ALA A 60 -9.70 2.29 -8.04
C ALA A 60 -9.52 2.95 -6.66
N LEU A 61 -9.92 4.21 -6.52
CA LEU A 61 -9.88 4.93 -5.24
C LEU A 61 -10.78 4.29 -4.18
N LYS A 62 -12.01 3.89 -4.56
CA LYS A 62 -12.92 3.21 -3.64
C LYS A 62 -12.35 1.86 -3.18
N PHE A 63 -11.76 1.09 -4.08
CA PHE A 63 -11.05 -0.14 -3.74
C PHE A 63 -9.83 0.09 -2.83
N LEU A 64 -9.07 1.16 -3.05
CA LEU A 64 -7.96 1.55 -2.16
C LEU A 64 -8.45 1.92 -0.76
N ASN A 65 -9.56 2.65 -0.65
CA ASN A 65 -10.14 3.01 0.64
C ASN A 65 -10.64 1.77 1.40
N ASP A 66 -11.24 0.80 0.70
CA ASP A 66 -11.84 -0.37 1.32
C ASP A 66 -10.83 -1.48 1.67
N LEU A 67 -9.86 -1.73 0.78
CA LEU A 67 -8.92 -2.85 0.93
C LEU A 67 -7.53 -2.38 1.40
N GLY A 68 -7.25 -1.08 1.35
CA GLY A 68 -5.97 -0.48 1.65
C GLY A 68 -4.96 -0.58 0.50
N ALA A 69 -3.84 0.15 0.64
CA ALA A 69 -2.81 0.28 -0.39
C ALA A 69 -2.22 -1.06 -0.87
N ARG A 70 -2.18 -2.08 -0.01
CA ARG A 70 -1.69 -3.43 -0.35
C ARG A 70 -2.53 -4.14 -1.43
N ALA A 71 -3.76 -3.70 -1.67
CA ALA A 71 -4.62 -4.30 -2.68
C ALA A 71 -4.22 -3.92 -4.11
N MET A 72 -3.46 -2.83 -4.31
CA MET A 72 -2.97 -2.35 -5.60
C MET A 72 -3.98 -2.51 -6.75
N PRO A 73 -5.18 -1.89 -6.66
CA PRO A 73 -6.20 -2.04 -7.68
C PRO A 73 -5.72 -1.52 -9.03
N GLN A 74 -5.89 -2.32 -10.07
CA GLN A 74 -5.53 -1.99 -11.44
C GLN A 74 -6.59 -2.50 -12.42
N LYS A 75 -6.54 -2.00 -13.67
CA LYS A 75 -7.47 -2.35 -14.76
C LYS A 75 -8.94 -2.32 -14.32
N CYS A 76 -9.31 -1.26 -13.59
CA CYS A 76 -10.66 -1.07 -13.08
C CYS A 76 -11.63 -0.69 -14.19
N ILE A 77 -12.86 -1.21 -14.09
CA ILE A 77 -13.97 -0.92 -14.97
C ILE A 77 -15.15 -0.49 -14.09
N CYS A 78 -15.84 0.57 -14.50
CA CYS A 78 -17.07 1.02 -13.89
C CYS A 78 -18.25 0.67 -14.79
N ILE A 79 -19.21 -0.08 -14.28
CA ILE A 79 -20.44 -0.45 -14.99
C ILE A 79 -21.62 0.26 -14.29
N PRO A 80 -22.33 1.16 -14.98
CA PRO A 80 -23.44 1.89 -14.38
C PRO A 80 -24.62 0.94 -14.09
N LYS A 81 -25.21 1.07 -12.89
CA LYS A 81 -26.34 0.24 -12.43
C LYS A 81 -27.39 1.09 -11.73
N ALA A 82 -28.25 1.74 -12.51
CA ALA A 82 -29.27 2.68 -12.02
C ALA A 82 -28.66 3.77 -11.11
N SER A 83 -28.95 3.75 -9.79
CA SER A 83 -28.41 4.67 -8.78
C SER A 83 -27.08 4.21 -8.15
N GLN A 84 -26.55 3.10 -8.62
CA GLN A 84 -25.31 2.48 -8.15
C GLN A 84 -24.32 2.30 -9.30
N GLN A 85 -23.09 1.99 -8.96
CA GLN A 85 -22.04 1.61 -9.89
C GLN A 85 -21.40 0.29 -9.45
N LEU A 86 -21.26 -0.61 -10.40
CA LEU A 86 -20.56 -1.85 -10.22
C LEU A 86 -19.10 -1.64 -10.63
N CYS A 87 -18.20 -1.73 -9.67
CA CYS A 87 -16.77 -1.59 -9.89
C CYS A 87 -16.10 -2.96 -9.94
N ASN A 88 -15.40 -3.22 -11.04
CA ASN A 88 -14.67 -4.45 -11.26
C ASN A 88 -13.18 -4.13 -11.47
N CYS A 89 -12.32 -4.57 -10.55
CA CYS A 89 -10.89 -4.27 -10.55
C CYS A 89 -10.06 -5.56 -10.40
N LEU A 90 -8.84 -5.56 -10.93
CA LEU A 90 -7.82 -6.53 -10.55
C LEU A 90 -7.13 -6.04 -9.28
N VAL A 91 -7.09 -6.84 -8.24
CA VAL A 91 -6.43 -6.52 -6.96
C VAL A 91 -5.49 -7.65 -6.56
N VAL A 92 -4.49 -7.35 -5.74
CA VAL A 92 -3.62 -8.38 -5.15
C VAL A 92 -4.48 -9.34 -4.34
N CYS A 93 -4.43 -10.63 -4.69
CA CYS A 93 -5.19 -11.66 -3.99
C CYS A 93 -4.64 -11.80 -2.57
N ARG A 94 -5.52 -11.78 -1.56
CA ARG A 94 -5.07 -11.95 -0.17
C ARG A 94 -4.96 -13.39 0.28
N ASP A 95 -5.60 -14.34 -0.41
CA ASP A 95 -5.42 -15.78 -0.16
C ASP A 95 -5.69 -16.53 -1.46
N ASN A 96 -4.99 -17.66 -1.65
CA ASN A 96 -5.08 -18.58 -2.79
C ASN A 96 -6.43 -19.31 -2.86
N VAL A 97 -7.55 -18.59 -2.89
CA VAL A 97 -8.86 -19.18 -3.17
C VAL A 97 -9.12 -19.01 -4.66
N PRO A 98 -8.84 -20.04 -5.49
CA PRO A 98 -9.25 -19.99 -6.89
C PRO A 98 -10.75 -19.76 -6.93
N ALA A 99 -11.18 -18.85 -7.81
CA ALA A 99 -12.59 -18.62 -8.08
C ALA A 99 -13.25 -19.97 -8.36
N LYS A 100 -14.25 -20.31 -7.55
CA LYS A 100 -15.08 -21.49 -7.76
C LYS A 100 -15.59 -21.44 -9.22
N PRO A 101 -15.32 -22.47 -10.05
CA PRO A 101 -15.93 -22.51 -11.37
C PRO A 101 -17.45 -22.58 -11.18
N ASN A 102 -18.16 -21.68 -11.86
CA ASN A 102 -19.61 -21.73 -11.93
C ASN A 102 -19.99 -23.05 -12.63
N ALA A 103 -20.81 -23.85 -11.97
CA ALA A 103 -21.45 -25.03 -12.51
C ALA A 103 -22.44 -24.67 -13.63
#